data_AF-A0A2I0H6Z5-F1
#
_entry.id   AF-A0A2I0H6Z5-F1
#
_cell.length_a   1.000
_cell.length_b   1.000
_cell.length_c   1.000
_cell.angle_alpha   90.00
_cell.angle_beta   90.00
_cell.angle_gamma   90.00
#
_symmetry.space_group_name_H-M   'P 1'
#
loop_
_entity.id
_entity.type
_entity.pdbx_description
1 polymer ?
#
loop_
_entity_poly.entity_id
_entity_poly.type
_entity_poly.pdbx_seq_one_letter_code
_entity_poly.pdbx_strand_id
1 'polypeptide(L)'
;MTKDPLLCFFLLCTFFLCFHGGQPSFSDYCSGRVCNGVAISYPFWKIDDGSNTNGSTQNAYCGYPGFGLSCAPSNDTFPVLALPSDNYYVKHINYASKS
;
A
#
# COMPACT_ATOMS: atom_id res chain seq x y z
N MET A 1 4.87 -40.07 -35.84
CA MET A 1 4.85 -39.14 -34.69
C MET A 1 3.60 -38.27 -34.78
N THR A 2 2.44 -38.85 -34.49
CA THR A 2 1.18 -38.11 -34.38
C THR A 2 1.13 -37.54 -32.97
N LYS A 3 1.38 -36.24 -32.87
CA LYS A 3 1.36 -35.48 -31.62
C LYS A 3 -0.11 -35.40 -31.19
N ASP A 4 -0.46 -36.06 -30.09
CA ASP A 4 -1.84 -36.16 -29.63
C ASP A 4 -2.43 -34.76 -29.43
N PRO A 5 -3.41 -34.33 -30.26
CA PRO A 5 -3.94 -32.97 -30.23
C PRO A 5 -4.61 -32.68 -28.88
N LEU A 6 -5.08 -33.72 -28.21
CA LEU A 6 -5.72 -33.68 -26.90
C LEU A 6 -4.71 -33.33 -25.78
N LEU A 7 -3.49 -33.86 -25.86
CA LEU A 7 -2.41 -33.51 -24.93
C LEU A 7 -1.95 -32.06 -25.15
N CYS A 8 -1.91 -31.62 -26.41
CA CYS A 8 -1.57 -30.24 -26.74
C CYS A 8 -2.64 -29.25 -26.21
N PHE A 9 -3.92 -29.61 -26.32
CA PHE A 9 -5.03 -28.81 -25.77
C PHE A 9 -4.96 -28.68 -24.24
N PHE A 10 -4.68 -29.78 -23.53
CA PHE A 10 -4.48 -29.74 -22.08
C PHE A 10 -3.31 -28.84 -21.65
N LEU A 11 -2.18 -28.90 -22.37
CA LEU A 11 -1.01 -28.05 -22.10
C LEU A 11 -1.27 -26.56 -22.38
N LEU A 12 -2.09 -26.25 -23.39
CA LEU A 12 -2.50 -24.87 -23.69
C LEU A 12 -3.47 -24.35 -22.61
N CYS A 13 -4.44 -25.16 -22.18
CA CYS A 13 -5.39 -24.78 -21.13
C CYS A 13 -4.69 -24.46 -19.80
N THR A 14 -3.72 -25.28 -19.37
CA THR A 14 -2.97 -24.99 -18.13
C THR A 14 -2.13 -23.72 -18.25
N PHE A 15 -1.52 -23.46 -19.41
CA PHE A 15 -0.79 -22.22 -19.66
C PHE A 15 -1.68 -20.98 -19.53
N PHE A 16 -2.87 -20.97 -20.14
CA PHE A 16 -3.78 -19.81 -20.07
C PHE A 16 -4.46 -19.63 -18.70
N LEU A 17 -4.70 -20.72 -17.96
CA LEU A 17 -5.34 -20.62 -16.64
C LEU A 17 -4.40 -20.06 -15.56
N CYS A 18 -3.08 -20.19 -15.72
CA CYS A 18 -2.10 -19.65 -14.77
C CYS A 18 -1.89 -18.13 -14.83
N PHE A 19 -2.40 -17.42 -15.85
CA PHE A 19 -2.22 -15.97 -15.99
C PHE A 19 -3.40 -15.12 -15.50
N HIS A 20 -4.40 -15.71 -14.84
CA HIS A 20 -5.46 -14.94 -14.16
C HIS A 20 -5.00 -14.41 -12.79
N GLY A 21 -3.77 -13.90 -12.73
CA GLY A 21 -3.33 -13.06 -11.63
C GLY A 21 -4.02 -11.72 -11.78
N GLY A 22 -5.20 -11.57 -11.16
CA GLY A 22 -5.81 -10.26 -10.98
C GLY A 22 -4.76 -9.34 -10.41
N GLN A 23 -4.37 -8.32 -11.17
CA GLN A 23 -3.44 -7.29 -10.70
C GLN A 23 -4.06 -6.74 -9.41
N PRO A 24 -3.45 -6.93 -8.23
CA PRO A 24 -3.95 -6.27 -7.06
C PRO A 24 -3.82 -4.78 -7.37
N SER A 25 -4.95 -4.08 -7.38
CA SER A 25 -4.92 -2.69 -7.77
C SER A 25 -4.03 -1.97 -6.74
N PHE A 26 -3.07 -1.17 -7.19
CA PHE A 26 -2.17 -0.45 -6.27
C PHE A 26 -2.97 0.39 -5.25
N SER A 27 -4.22 0.73 -5.62
CA SER A 27 -5.23 1.37 -4.79
C SER A 27 -5.63 0.56 -3.55
N ASP A 28 -5.66 -0.78 -3.61
CA ASP A 28 -6.08 -1.61 -2.48
C ASP A 28 -5.03 -1.63 -1.35
N TYR A 29 -3.75 -1.40 -1.69
CA TYR A 29 -2.65 -1.33 -0.72
C TYR A 29 -2.57 0.02 -0.01
N CYS A 30 -2.99 1.10 -0.66
CA CYS A 30 -2.91 2.45 -0.11
C CYS A 30 -4.27 2.88 0.46
N SER A 31 -4.63 2.24 1.57
CA SER A 31 -5.89 2.49 2.27
C SER A 31 -5.73 3.63 3.28
N GLY A 32 -6.63 4.60 3.22
CA GLY A 32 -6.71 5.68 4.21
C GLY A 32 -6.07 7.00 3.76
N ARG A 33 -6.91 8.03 3.71
CA ARG A 33 -6.53 9.42 3.37
C ARG A 33 -6.59 10.34 4.58
N VAL A 34 -6.89 9.78 5.76
CA VAL A 34 -7.02 10.50 7.02
C VAL A 34 -6.30 9.70 8.09
N CYS A 35 -5.50 10.39 8.89
CA CYS A 35 -4.73 9.86 9.99
C CYS A 35 -5.04 10.72 11.22
N ASN A 36 -5.74 10.18 12.23
CA ASN A 36 -6.19 10.88 13.44
C ASN A 36 -6.78 12.28 13.16
N GLY A 37 -7.69 12.38 12.19
CA GLY A 37 -8.35 13.63 11.81
C GLY A 37 -7.56 14.55 10.87
N VAL A 38 -6.28 14.24 10.58
CA VAL A 38 -5.46 14.97 9.62
C VAL A 38 -5.61 14.34 8.23
N ALA A 39 -6.02 15.14 7.24
CA ALA A 39 -6.06 14.71 5.86
C ALA A 39 -4.64 14.58 5.28
N ILE A 40 -4.33 13.41 4.71
CA ILE A 40 -3.01 13.06 4.18
C ILE A 40 -3.06 12.84 2.66
N SER A 41 -2.03 13.32 1.98
CA SER A 41 -1.75 13.05 0.56
C SER A 41 -0.25 13.11 0.33
N TYR A 42 0.20 12.65 -0.84
CA TYR A 42 1.61 12.73 -1.24
C TYR A 42 2.21 14.11 -0.88
N PRO A 43 3.35 14.16 -0.16
CA PRO A 43 4.30 13.07 0.09
C PRO A 43 4.00 12.19 1.32
N PHE A 44 3.05 12.57 2.17
CA PHE A 44 2.74 11.88 3.42
C PHE A 44 1.82 10.68 3.18
N TRP A 45 2.01 9.62 3.94
CA TRP A 45 1.23 8.39 3.86
C TRP A 45 1.09 7.76 5.24
N LYS A 46 0.02 6.99 5.45
CA LYS A 46 -0.19 6.26 6.71
C LYS A 46 0.72 5.05 6.73
N ILE A 47 1.49 4.89 7.80
CA ILE A 47 2.17 3.62 8.06
C ILE A 47 1.07 2.64 8.47
N ASP A 48 0.76 1.71 7.59
CA ASP A 48 -0.11 0.60 7.94
C ASP A 48 0.65 -0.35 8.88
N ASP A 49 -0.01 -0.75 9.96
CA ASP A 49 0.48 -1.72 10.95
C ASP A 49 0.39 -3.17 10.45
N GLY A 50 0.25 -3.39 9.14
CA GLY A 50 0.07 -4.71 8.55
C GLY A 50 -1.38 -5.20 8.55
N SER A 51 -2.37 -4.32 8.74
CA SER A 51 -3.79 -4.69 8.77
C SER A 51 -4.43 -5.02 7.40
N ASN A 52 -3.71 -4.97 6.26
CA ASN A 52 -4.23 -5.59 5.04
C ASN A 52 -3.87 -7.09 5.02
N THR A 53 -4.82 -7.88 5.50
CA THR A 53 -4.87 -9.34 5.45
C THR A 53 -4.70 -9.87 4.02
N ASN A 54 -3.47 -9.95 3.50
CA ASN A 54 -3.09 -10.90 2.46
C ASN A 54 -1.57 -11.07 2.31
N GLY A 55 -0.90 -11.53 3.37
CA GLY A 55 0.31 -12.37 3.27
C GLY A 55 1.53 -11.89 2.48
N SER A 56 1.61 -10.62 2.06
CA SER A 56 2.76 -10.08 1.34
C SER A 56 3.50 -9.11 2.25
N THR A 57 4.66 -9.54 2.73
CA THR A 57 5.60 -8.79 3.57
C THR A 57 6.33 -7.67 2.83
N GLN A 58 5.83 -7.23 1.68
CA GLN A 58 6.37 -6.09 0.96
C GLN A 58 5.78 -4.80 1.55
N ASN A 59 6.63 -4.09 2.30
CA ASN A 59 6.37 -2.78 2.88
C ASN A 59 6.15 -1.74 1.77
N ALA A 60 5.01 -1.79 1.08
CA ALA A 60 4.68 -0.90 -0.02
C ALA A 60 4.51 0.52 0.53
N TYR A 61 5.41 1.42 0.13
CA TYR A 61 5.31 2.84 0.49
C TYR A 61 4.20 3.49 -0.33
N CYS A 62 3.20 4.04 0.34
CA CYS A 62 2.09 4.77 -0.29
C CYS A 62 2.34 6.27 -0.44
N GLY A 63 3.61 6.68 -0.29
CA GLY A 63 4.07 8.05 -0.36
C GLY A 63 5.60 8.09 -0.37
N TYR A 64 6.17 9.22 0.04
CA TYR A 64 7.62 9.37 0.06
C TYR A 64 8.24 8.53 1.20
N PRO A 65 9.27 7.70 0.93
CA PRO A 65 9.96 6.94 1.97
C PRO A 65 10.51 7.86 3.07
N GLY A 66 10.26 7.53 4.34
CA GLY A 66 10.64 8.35 5.49
C GLY A 66 9.62 9.44 5.87
N PHE A 67 8.54 9.63 5.10
CA PHE A 67 7.43 10.55 5.41
C PHE A 67 6.16 9.81 5.85
N GLY A 68 6.33 8.56 6.30
CA GLY A 68 5.24 7.77 6.86
C GLY A 68 4.80 8.35 8.20
N LEU A 69 3.48 8.42 8.40
CA LEU A 69 2.87 8.88 9.65
C LEU A 69 2.37 7.69 10.46
N SER A 70 2.74 7.64 11.73
CA SER A 70 2.16 6.72 12.70
C SER A 70 0.83 7.29 13.21
N CYS A 71 -0.26 6.56 12.96
CA CYS A 71 -1.63 6.94 13.34
C CYS A 71 -2.12 6.19 14.59
N ALA A 72 -1.21 5.80 15.49
CA ALA A 72 -1.46 4.78 16.53
C ALA A 72 -2.78 4.97 17.32
N PRO A 73 -3.44 3.88 17.78
CA PRO A 73 -4.83 3.93 18.25
C PRO A 73 -5.01 4.36 19.71
N SER A 74 -3.99 4.84 20.41
CA SER A 74 -4.05 5.00 21.87
C SER A 74 -3.53 6.36 22.32
N ASN A 75 -4.45 7.18 22.84
CA ASN A 75 -4.26 8.43 23.60
C ASN A 75 -3.62 9.63 22.89
N ASP A 76 -2.93 9.47 21.76
CA ASP A 76 -2.36 10.60 21.03
C ASP A 76 -3.36 11.19 20.04
N THR A 77 -3.68 12.48 20.21
CA THR A 77 -4.66 13.19 19.36
C THR A 77 -4.13 13.44 17.94
N PHE A 78 -2.80 13.39 17.74
CA PHE A 78 -2.15 13.78 16.49
C PHE A 78 -1.25 12.67 15.92
N PRO A 79 -1.18 12.53 14.59
CA PRO A 79 -0.19 11.66 13.95
C PRO A 79 1.24 12.05 14.32
N VAL A 80 2.15 11.07 14.28
CA VAL A 80 3.58 11.29 14.53
C VAL A 80 4.39 11.08 13.25
N LEU A 81 5.25 12.05 12.93
CA LEU A 81 6.29 11.94 11.91
C LEU A 81 7.63 11.70 12.60
N ALA A 82 8.24 10.54 12.34
CA ALA A 82 9.59 10.24 12.81
C ALA A 82 10.63 10.69 11.78
N LEU A 83 11.52 11.60 12.18
CA LEU A 83 12.69 12.00 11.41
C LEU A 83 13.95 11.44 12.09
N PRO A 84 15.11 11.39 11.39
CA PRO A 84 16.32 10.78 11.95
C PRO A 84 16.76 11.35 13.31
N SER A 85 16.41 12.60 13.62
CA SER A 85 16.80 13.28 14.84
C SER A 85 15.72 13.28 15.94
N ASP A 86 14.43 13.28 15.57
CA ASP A 86 13.34 13.49 16.54
C ASP A 86 11.97 13.10 15.95
N ASN A 87 10.96 13.04 16.81
CA ASN A 87 9.57 12.76 16.50
C ASN A 87 8.69 14.01 16.63
N TYR A 88 7.83 14.25 15.64
CA TYR A 88 7.00 15.44 15.56
C TYR A 88 5.52 15.11 15.48
N TYR A 89 4.70 15.79 16.28
CA TYR A 89 3.24 15.74 16.14
C TYR A 89 2.78 16.56 14.93
N VAL A 90 2.06 15.93 14.02
CA VAL A 90 1.48 16.56 12.84
C VAL A 90 0.09 17.07 13.19
N LYS A 91 -0.04 18.36 13.50
CA LYS A 91 -1.35 18.97 13.83
C LYS A 91 -2.14 19.39 12.59
N HIS A 92 -1.45 19.79 11.53
CA HIS A 92 -2.03 20.30 10.29
C HIS A 92 -1.04 20.13 9.14
N ILE A 93 -1.56 19.86 7.94
CA ILE A 93 -0.78 19.83 6.69
C ILE A 93 -1.42 20.80 5.70
N ASN A 94 -0.64 21.77 5.23
CA ASN A 94 -1.09 22.72 4.22
C ASN A 94 -0.68 22.24 2.82
N TYR A 95 -1.67 21.98 1.96
CA TYR A 95 -1.44 21.57 0.56
C TYR A 95 -1.62 22.70 -0.45
N ALA A 96 -1.88 23.93 -0.01
CA ALA A 96 -2.16 25.07 -0.90
C ALA A 96 -0.99 25.44 -1.82
N SER A 97 0.23 25.01 -1.50
CA SER A 97 1.45 25.30 -2.26
C SER A 97 1.93 24.14 -3.16
N LYS A 98 1.03 23.29 -3.66
CA LYS A 98 1.39 22.34 -4.74
C LYS A 98 1.59 23.14 -6.03
N SER A 99 2.85 23.37 -6.40
CA SER A 99 3.25 23.86 -7.72
C SER A 99 3.04 22.79 -8.79
#